data_AF-A0A8T4V312-F1
#
_entry.id   AF-A0A8T4V312-F1
#
_cell.length_a   1.000
_cell.length_b   1.000
_cell.length_c   1.000
_cell.angle_alpha   90.00
_cell.angle_beta   90.00
_cell.angle_gamma   90.00
#
_symmetry.space_group_name_H-M   'P 1'
#
loop_
_entity.id
_entity.type
_entity.pdbx_description
1 polymer ?
#
loop_
_entity_poly.entity_id
_entity_poly.type
_entity_poly.pdbx_seq_one_letter_code
_entity_poly.pdbx_strand_id
1 'polypeptide(L)' 'MVQALINISDRTNRILNIVKAKYGLNDKSEAINVLAEEYGEEILEPELRPDYIEKALEIQNRIPIKVGTVDNLRNRYR' A
#
# COMPACT_ATOMS: atom_id res chain seq x y z
N MET A 1 10.34 -14.65 -9.34
CA MET A 1 10.53 -13.71 -10.47
C MET A 1 9.36 -13.89 -11.41
N VAL A 2 8.66 -12.80 -11.73
CA VAL A 2 7.54 -12.80 -12.69
C VAL A 2 8.00 -12.07 -13.94
N GLN A 3 7.60 -12.56 -15.12
CA GLN A 3 7.92 -11.93 -16.41
C GLN A 3 6.63 -11.43 -17.05
N ALA A 4 6.68 -10.23 -17.63
CA ALA A 4 5.57 -9.64 -18.35
C ALA A 4 6.06 -9.02 -19.66
N LEU A 5 5.34 -9.29 -20.74
CA LEU A 5 5.52 -8.57 -22.00
C LEU A 5 4.60 -7.34 -21.98
N ILE A 6 5.17 -6.15 -22.07
CA ILE A 6 4.42 -4.89 -22.02
C ILE A 6 4.73 -4.03 -23.25
N ASN A 7 3.71 -3.31 -23.71
CA ASN A 7 3.88 -2.26 -24.70
C ASN A 7 3.98 -0.93 -23.98
N ILE A 8 5.02 -0.16 -24.26
CA ILE A 8 5.25 1.16 -23.65
C ILE A 8 5.47 2.21 -24.73
N SER A 9 5.15 3.46 -24.42
CA SER A 9 5.42 4.58 -25.32
C SER A 9 6.92 4.89 -25.41
N ASP A 10 7.34 5.55 -26.51
CA ASP A 10 8.72 6.05 -26.65
C ASP A 10 9.13 6.97 -25.50
N ARG A 11 8.20 7.80 -25.03
CA ARG A 11 8.41 8.68 -23.88
C ARG A 11 8.68 7.87 -22.61
N THR A 12 7.86 6.84 -22.34
CA THR A 12 8.04 5.95 -21.19
C THR A 12 9.40 5.27 -21.24
N ASN A 13 9.80 4.77 -22.42
CA ASN A 13 11.10 4.12 -22.60
C ASN A 13 12.29 5.07 -22.30
N ARG A 14 12.19 6.35 -22.70
CA ARG A 14 13.20 7.38 -22.36
C ARG A 14 13.25 7.66 -20.87
N ILE A 15 12.10 7.78 -20.21
CA ILE A 15 12.01 7.98 -18.75
C ILE A 15 12.68 6.82 -18.01
N LEU A 16 12.36 5.57 -18.38
CA LEU A 16 12.97 4.39 -17.77
C LEU A 16 14.49 4.37 -17.92
N ASN A 17 15.04 4.80 -19.06
CA ASN A 17 16.49 4.92 -19.23
C ASN A 17 17.12 5.97 -18.29
N ILE A 18 16.45 7.10 -18.06
CA ILE A 18 16.91 8.14 -17.15
C ILE A 18 16.90 7.62 -15.71
N VAL A 19 15.81 6.97 -15.29
CA VAL A 19 15.70 6.34 -13.96
C VAL A 19 16.79 5.29 -13.79
N LYS A 20 16.97 4.42 -14.79
CA LYS A 20 18.01 3.39 -14.78
C LYS A 20 19.39 3.98 -14.53
N ALA A 21 19.74 5.05 -15.25
CA ALA A 21 21.02 5.74 -15.09
C ALA A 21 21.14 6.43 -13.72
N LYS A 22 20.08 7.09 -13.25
CA LYS A 22 20.05 7.80 -11.96
C LYS A 22 20.32 6.87 -10.78
N TYR A 23 19.75 5.66 -10.78
CA TYR A 23 19.87 4.69 -9.69
C TYR A 23 20.95 3.62 -9.94
N GLY A 24 21.71 3.70 -11.04
CA GLY A 24 22.77 2.74 -11.36
C GLY A 24 22.26 1.31 -11.65
N LEU A 25 21.07 1.18 -12.22
CA LEU A 25 20.38 -0.08 -12.44
C LEU A 25 20.87 -0.77 -13.73
N ASN A 26 20.77 -2.10 -13.75
CA ASN A 26 21.23 -2.95 -14.84
C ASN A 26 20.25 -2.91 -16.02
N ASP A 27 18.95 -3.05 -15.73
CA ASP A 27 17.90 -3.15 -16.75
C ASP A 27 16.68 -2.26 -16.48
N LYS A 28 15.73 -2.27 -17.44
CA LYS A 28 14.51 -1.47 -17.35
C LYS A 28 13.46 -2.07 -16.43
N SER A 29 13.54 -3.37 -16.14
CA SER A 29 12.64 -4.05 -15.22
C SER A 29 12.92 -3.58 -13.79
N GLU A 30 14.20 -3.47 -13.41
CA GLU A 30 14.61 -2.86 -12.15
C GLU A 30 14.12 -1.42 -12.03
N ALA A 31 14.21 -0.62 -13.12
CA ALA A 31 13.71 0.75 -13.14
C ALA A 31 12.18 0.82 -12.97
N ILE A 32 11.42 -0.14 -13.53
CA ILE A 32 9.97 -0.25 -13.32
C ILE A 32 9.66 -0.56 -11.86
N ASN A 33 10.41 -1.47 -11.23
CA ASN A 33 10.20 -1.82 -9.82
C ASN A 33 10.44 -0.61 -8.90
N VAL A 34 11.53 0.14 -9.10
CA VAL A 34 11.79 1.36 -8.32
C VAL A 34 10.65 2.37 -8.45
N LEU A 35 10.16 2.61 -9.67
CA LEU A 35 9.02 3.52 -9.87
C LEU A 35 7.74 2.99 -9.22
N ALA A 36 7.51 1.68 -9.24
CA ALA A 36 6.34 1.07 -8.61
C ALA A 36 6.41 1.11 -7.09
N GLU A 37 7.59 1.00 -6.49
CA GLU A 37 7.80 1.17 -5.05
C GLU A 37 7.61 2.64 -4.64
N GLU A 38 8.29 3.58 -5.32
CA GLU A 38 8.17 5.02 -5.03
C GLU A 38 6.73 5.53 -5.17
N TYR A 39 5.99 5.07 -6.19
CA TYR A 39 4.60 5.47 -6.39
C TYR A 39 3.60 4.60 -5.62
N GLY A 40 4.01 3.39 -5.24
CA GLY A 40 3.22 2.47 -4.43
C GLY A 40 2.90 3.08 -3.07
N GLU A 41 3.84 3.80 -2.46
CA GLU A 41 3.58 4.52 -1.19
C GLU A 41 2.45 5.57 -1.29
N GLU A 42 2.24 6.16 -2.48
CA GLU A 42 1.20 7.17 -2.70
C GLU A 42 -0.17 6.56 -3.08
N ILE A 43 -0.17 5.43 -3.79
CA ILE A 43 -1.40 4.77 -4.29
C ILE A 43 -1.93 3.71 -3.34
N LEU A 44 -1.04 2.94 -2.71
CA LEU A 44 -1.44 1.85 -1.85
C LEU A 44 -1.88 2.45 -0.53
N GLU A 45 -3.08 2.07 -0.07
CA GLU A 45 -3.43 2.31 1.33
C GLU A 45 -2.33 1.68 2.18
N PRO A 46 -1.78 2.39 3.19
CA PRO A 46 -0.74 1.84 4.04
C PRO A 46 -1.22 0.49 4.58
N GLU A 47 -0.38 -0.52 4.45
CA GLU A 47 -0.71 -1.86 4.96
C GLU A 47 -1.17 -1.72 6.42
N LEU A 48 -2.32 -2.31 6.75
CA LEU A 48 -2.77 -2.34 8.13
C LEU A 48 -1.69 -3.02 8.95
N ARG A 49 -1.23 -2.34 10.02
CA ARG A 49 -0.24 -2.93 10.90
C ARG A 49 -0.73 -4.32 11.37
N PRO A 50 0.11 -5.36 11.36
CA PRO A 50 -0.33 -6.72 11.70
C PRO A 50 -1.08 -6.81 13.04
N ASP A 51 -0.63 -6.06 14.04
CA ASP A 51 -1.27 -6.00 15.37
C ASP A 51 -2.68 -5.39 15.35
N TYR A 52 -2.95 -4.47 14.41
CA TYR A 52 -4.29 -3.93 14.22
C TYR A 52 -5.21 -4.92 13.50
N ILE A 53 -4.69 -5.70 12.55
CA ILE A 53 -5.44 -6.76 11.87
C ILE A 53 -5.89 -7.82 12.88
N GLU A 54 -4.97 -8.32 13.70
CA GLU A 54 -5.28 -9.30 14.75
C GLU A 54 -6.36 -8.77 15.69
N LYS A 55 -6.21 -7.53 16.17
CA LYS A 55 -7.21 -6.89 17.03
C LYS A 55 -8.57 -6.75 16.36
N ALA A 56 -8.61 -6.39 15.08
CA ALA A 56 -9.86 -6.24 14.34
C ALA A 56 -10.59 -7.58 14.16
N LEU A 57 -9.84 -8.64 13.82
CA LEU A 57 -10.36 -10.01 13.71
C LEU A 57 -10.88 -10.52 15.06
N GLU A 58 -10.18 -10.22 16.16
CA GLU A 58 -10.70 -10.53 17.49
C GLU A 58 -12.01 -9.79 17.79
N ILE A 59 -12.10 -8.49 17.47
CA ILE A 59 -13.31 -7.69 17.71
C ILE A 59 -14.49 -8.23 16.90
N GLN A 60 -14.27 -8.68 15.67
CA GLN A 60 -15.31 -9.25 14.80
C GLN A 60 -15.98 -10.49 15.41
N ASN A 61 -15.23 -11.27 16.21
CA ASN A 61 -15.74 -12.46 16.88
C ASN A 61 -16.44 -12.16 18.22
N ARG A 62 -16.46 -10.90 18.68
CA ARG A 62 -17.08 -10.49 19.95
C ARG A 62 -18.54 -10.09 19.74
N ILE A 63 -19.34 -10.23 20.79
CA ILE A 63 -20.74 -9.80 20.77
C ILE A 63 -20.78 -8.26 20.70
N PRO A 64 -21.47 -7.67 19.71
CA PRO A 64 -21.55 -6.23 19.59
C PRO A 64 -22.38 -5.63 20.73
N ILE A 65 -21.89 -4.54 21.31
CA ILE A 65 -22.59 -3.80 22.38
C ILE A 65 -23.31 -2.62 21.76
N LYS A 66 -24.64 -2.60 21.88
CA LYS A 66 -25.45 -1.45 21.44
C LYS A 66 -25.34 -0.33 22.47
N VAL A 67 -24.70 0.77 22.10
CA VAL A 67 -24.50 1.94 22.98
C VAL A 67 -25.50 3.07 22.73
N GLY A 68 -26.12 3.13 21.55
CA GLY A 68 -27.09 4.17 21.19
C GLY A 68 -26.39 5.47 20.81
N THR A 69 -26.28 6.42 21.74
CA THR A 69 -25.72 7.76 21.50
C THR A 69 -24.23 7.84 21.80
N VAL A 70 -23.56 8.86 21.26
CA VAL A 70 -22.14 9.16 21.56
C VAL A 70 -21.94 9.46 23.05
N ASP A 71 -22.92 10.11 23.69
CA ASP A 71 -22.84 10.41 25.13
C ASP A 71 -22.88 9.15 25.99
N ASN A 72 -23.71 8.17 25.62
CA ASN A 72 -23.74 6.86 26.29
C ASN A 72 -22.42 6.11 26.15
N LEU A 73 -21.77 6.21 24.98
CA LEU A 73 -20.45 5.63 24.75
C LEU A 73 -19.39 6.27 25.66
N ARG A 74 -19.38 7.62 25.73
CA ARG A 74 -18.42 8.37 26.56
C ARG A 74 -18.58 8.09 28.05
N ASN A 75 -19.82 7.97 28.53
CA ASN A 75 -20.11 7.71 29.93
C ASN A 75 -19.80 6.27 30.38
N ARG A 76 -19.63 5.33 29.45
CA ARG A 76 -19.32 3.92 29.77
C ARG A 76 -17.86 3.68 30.16
N TYR A 77 -16.95 4.52 29.68
CA TYR A 77 -15.50 4.34 29.82
C TYR A 77 -14.79 5.52 30.49
N ARG A 78 -15.56 6.48 31.03
CA ARG A 78 -15.10 7.52 31.95
C ARG A 78 -15.41 7.08 33.38
#